data_AF-A0A7J8EBJ7-F1
#
_entry.id   AF-A0A7J8EBJ7-F1
#
_cell.length_a   1.000
_cell.length_b   1.000
_cell.length_c   1.000
_cell.angle_alpha   90.00
_cell.angle_beta   90.00
_cell.angle_gamma   90.00
#
_symmetry.space_group_name_H-M   'P 1'
#
loop_
_entity.id
_entity.type
_entity.pdbx_description
1 polymer ?
#
loop_
_entity_poly.entity_id
_entity_poly.type
_entity_poly.pdbx_seq_one_letter_code
_entity_poly.pdbx_strand_id
1 'polypeptide(L)'
;MAALRDQLGAVEAEGSTSQQGSSGVEVVLHSDPATPAPLCPHGPTLLFVKVSQGKEETRRFYACSACRDRKDCSFFQWEDEKLSGARLAAREAHNRRCQPPLSRTKCVERYLKFIELPLSQRKFCQGCQQLLLPDDWEKHLEHQVVGDISITQLKRPSQLLYPLENKKTNAQYLFADRSCHFLIDLLSTLGFRRVLCVGTPRYGI
;
A
#
# COMPACT_ATOMS: atom_id res chain seq x y z
N MET A 1 57.64 -10.58 -29.36
CA MET A 1 58.40 -11.59 -28.58
C MET A 1 57.85 -11.53 -27.16
N ALA A 2 57.13 -12.48 -26.57
CA ALA A 2 56.76 -13.87 -26.83
C ALA A 2 55.35 -14.06 -26.21
N ALA A 3 54.34 -14.57 -26.91
CA ALA A 3 53.96 -15.99 -27.02
C ALA A 3 53.67 -16.69 -25.67
N LEU A 4 52.38 -16.84 -25.36
CA LEU A 4 51.85 -17.91 -24.49
C LEU A 4 50.49 -18.33 -25.08
N ARG A 5 50.49 -19.25 -26.05
CA ARG A 5 50.14 -20.67 -25.92
C ARG A 5 48.76 -20.94 -25.30
N ASP A 6 47.84 -21.02 -26.25
CA ASP A 6 46.60 -21.78 -26.32
C ASP A 6 46.71 -23.20 -25.75
N GLN A 7 45.78 -23.58 -24.86
CA GLN A 7 45.34 -24.97 -24.67
C GLN A 7 43.84 -24.98 -24.41
N LEU A 8 43.11 -25.32 -25.46
CA LEU A 8 41.72 -25.75 -25.48
C LEU A 8 41.53 -26.99 -24.59
N GLY A 9 40.72 -26.83 -23.54
CA GLY A 9 40.04 -27.92 -22.86
C GLY A 9 38.54 -27.74 -23.07
N ALA A 10 37.97 -28.47 -24.02
CA ALA A 10 36.53 -28.59 -24.20
C ALA A 10 35.94 -29.23 -22.93
N VAL A 11 35.20 -28.45 -22.15
CA VAL A 11 34.30 -28.97 -21.13
C VAL A 11 32.90 -28.85 -21.68
N GLU A 12 32.33 -30.01 -21.95
CA GLU A 12 31.03 -30.20 -22.57
C GLU A 12 29.94 -29.39 -21.86
N ALA A 13 29.26 -28.56 -22.64
CA ALA A 13 28.03 -27.93 -22.23
C ALA A 13 26.92 -28.99 -22.22
N GLU A 14 26.80 -29.74 -21.13
CA GLU A 14 25.52 -30.36 -20.77
C GLU A 14 24.63 -29.27 -20.19
N GLY A 15 24.05 -28.48 -21.10
CA GLY A 15 22.88 -27.68 -20.81
C GLY A 15 21.72 -28.62 -20.50
N SER A 16 21.60 -29.05 -19.24
CA SER A 16 20.37 -29.61 -18.72
C SER A 16 19.31 -28.50 -18.78
N THR A 17 18.55 -28.44 -19.86
CA THR A 17 17.28 -27.71 -19.92
C THR A 17 16.28 -28.41 -19.00
N SER A 18 16.47 -28.29 -17.69
CA SER A 18 15.34 -28.34 -16.78
C SER A 18 14.62 -27.00 -16.95
N GLN A 19 13.73 -26.92 -17.95
CA GLN A 19 12.64 -25.95 -17.89
C GLN A 19 11.81 -26.32 -16.65
N GLN A 20 12.22 -25.80 -15.48
CA GLN A 20 11.36 -25.76 -14.32
C GLN A 20 10.19 -24.86 -14.72
N GLY A 21 9.09 -25.49 -15.14
CA GLY A 21 7.87 -24.78 -15.49
C GLY A 21 7.48 -23.89 -14.31
N SER A 22 7.62 -22.59 -14.46
CA SER A 22 7.31 -21.64 -13.40
C SER A 22 5.82 -21.70 -13.12
N SER A 23 5.43 -22.13 -11.92
CA SER A 23 4.06 -21.95 -11.44
C SER A 23 3.88 -20.50 -10.97
N GLY A 24 2.79 -19.87 -11.37
CA GLY A 24 2.52 -18.45 -11.12
C GLY A 24 1.04 -18.14 -10.99
N VAL A 25 0.73 -16.85 -10.85
CA VAL A 25 -0.63 -16.33 -10.87
C VAL A 25 -0.66 -15.15 -11.81
N GLU A 26 -1.63 -15.12 -12.71
CA GLU A 26 -1.85 -14.05 -13.67
C GLU A 26 -3.16 -13.31 -13.39
N VAL A 27 -3.19 -12.00 -13.67
CA VAL A 27 -4.39 -11.17 -13.54
C VAL A 27 -5.18 -11.28 -14.83
N VAL A 28 -6.46 -11.63 -14.72
CA VAL A 28 -7.38 -11.70 -15.85
C VAL A 28 -8.14 -10.39 -15.94
N LEU A 29 -8.06 -9.73 -17.09
CA LEU A 29 -8.85 -8.53 -17.38
C LEU A 29 -10.20 -8.94 -17.96
N HIS A 30 -11.30 -8.57 -17.30
CA HIS A 30 -12.62 -8.75 -17.88
C HIS A 30 -12.80 -7.82 -19.08
N SER A 31 -13.21 -8.38 -20.22
CA SER A 31 -13.59 -7.61 -21.40
C SER A 31 -14.98 -6.97 -21.27
N ASP A 32 -15.81 -7.47 -20.35
CA ASP A 32 -17.17 -6.99 -20.10
C ASP A 32 -17.23 -6.13 -18.81
N PRO A 33 -17.51 -4.82 -18.91
CA PRO A 33 -17.61 -3.94 -17.75
C PRO A 33 -18.89 -4.14 -16.92
N ALA A 34 -19.86 -4.95 -17.37
CA ALA A 34 -21.17 -5.06 -16.73
C ALA A 34 -21.18 -5.86 -15.42
N THR A 35 -20.20 -6.74 -15.19
CA THR A 35 -20.14 -7.56 -13.96
C THR A 35 -19.09 -6.99 -12.99
N PRO A 36 -19.51 -6.32 -11.90
CA PRO A 36 -18.56 -5.74 -10.96
C PRO A 36 -17.87 -6.83 -10.12
N ALA A 37 -16.56 -6.70 -9.96
CA ALA A 37 -15.78 -7.54 -9.06
C ALA A 37 -16.30 -7.40 -7.62
N PRO A 38 -16.32 -8.48 -6.82
CA PRO A 38 -16.73 -8.41 -5.44
C PRO A 38 -15.79 -7.50 -4.63
N LEU A 39 -16.33 -6.84 -3.62
CA LEU A 39 -15.58 -5.92 -2.78
C LEU A 39 -14.93 -6.65 -1.60
N CYS A 40 -13.68 -6.30 -1.34
CA CYS A 40 -13.00 -6.56 -0.07
C CYS A 40 -12.94 -5.25 0.76
N PRO A 41 -12.38 -5.26 1.98
CA PRO A 41 -12.22 -4.04 2.78
C PRO A 41 -11.44 -2.91 2.09
N HIS A 42 -10.61 -3.26 1.10
CA HIS A 42 -9.72 -2.33 0.37
C HIS A 42 -10.29 -1.87 -0.98
N GLY A 43 -11.53 -2.25 -1.31
CA GLY A 43 -12.20 -1.90 -2.57
C GLY A 43 -12.40 -3.11 -3.50
N PRO A 44 -12.59 -2.86 -4.81
CA PRO A 44 -12.74 -3.92 -5.81
C PRO A 44 -11.55 -4.88 -5.82
N THR A 45 -11.88 -6.17 -5.87
CA THR A 45 -10.90 -7.24 -5.99
C THR A 45 -10.42 -7.38 -7.43
N LEU A 46 -9.30 -8.09 -7.62
CA LEU A 46 -8.82 -8.48 -8.94
C LEU A 46 -9.15 -9.94 -9.19
N LEU A 47 -9.44 -10.27 -10.45
CA LEU A 47 -9.62 -11.63 -10.92
C LEU A 47 -8.26 -12.22 -11.30
N PHE A 48 -7.99 -13.43 -10.84
CA PHE A 48 -6.74 -14.13 -11.04
C PHE A 48 -6.98 -15.53 -11.60
N VAL A 49 -5.98 -16.06 -12.30
CA VAL A 49 -5.89 -17.45 -12.73
C VAL A 49 -4.52 -18.01 -12.33
N LYS A 50 -4.46 -19.27 -11.90
CA LYS A 50 -3.18 -19.94 -11.64
C LYS A 50 -2.59 -20.40 -12.96
N VAL A 51 -1.28 -20.31 -13.10
CA VAL A 51 -0.55 -20.84 -14.25
C VAL A 51 0.36 -21.96 -13.75
N SER A 52 0.25 -23.12 -14.37
CA SER A 52 1.02 -24.31 -14.05
C SER A 52 1.71 -24.80 -15.32
N GLN A 53 3.05 -24.87 -15.32
CA GLN A 53 3.86 -25.25 -16.49
C GLN A 53 3.54 -24.42 -17.75
N GLY A 54 3.34 -23.12 -17.59
CA GLY A 54 3.04 -22.19 -18.70
C GLY A 54 1.63 -22.35 -19.28
N LYS A 55 0.75 -23.14 -18.65
CA LYS A 55 -0.66 -23.27 -19.02
C LYS A 55 -1.53 -22.71 -17.90
N GLU A 56 -2.46 -21.83 -18.24
CA GLU A 56 -3.50 -21.39 -17.33
C GLU A 56 -4.30 -22.60 -16.83
N GLU A 57 -4.47 -22.70 -15.53
CA GLU A 57 -5.48 -23.55 -14.93
C GLU A 57 -6.86 -23.00 -15.29
N THR A 58 -7.85 -23.88 -15.35
CA THR A 58 -9.18 -23.51 -15.85
C THR A 58 -9.98 -22.62 -14.91
N ARG A 59 -9.60 -22.52 -13.63
CA ARG A 59 -10.44 -21.88 -12.61
C ARG A 59 -9.89 -20.55 -12.13
N ARG A 60 -10.72 -19.53 -12.24
CA ARG A 60 -10.40 -18.15 -11.84
C ARG A 60 -10.94 -17.80 -10.46
N PHE A 61 -10.28 -16.90 -9.76
CA PHE A 61 -10.66 -16.48 -8.42
C PHE A 61 -10.40 -15.00 -8.18
N TYR A 62 -11.22 -14.39 -7.32
CA TYR A 62 -11.05 -13.03 -6.84
C TYR A 62 -10.20 -12.98 -5.59
N ALA A 63 -9.24 -12.05 -5.55
CA ALA A 63 -8.42 -11.75 -4.37
C ALA A 63 -8.13 -10.25 -4.22
N CYS A 64 -7.60 -9.86 -3.06
CA CYS A 64 -7.34 -8.46 -2.73
C CYS A 64 -6.39 -7.79 -3.74
N SER A 65 -6.72 -6.57 -4.15
CA SER A 65 -5.89 -5.75 -5.06
C SER A 65 -4.71 -5.06 -4.34
N ALA A 66 -4.83 -4.83 -3.03
CA ALA A 66 -3.89 -4.03 -2.24
C ALA A 66 -3.02 -4.84 -1.26
N CYS A 67 -3.39 -6.09 -0.97
CA CYS A 67 -2.67 -6.94 0.00
C CYS A 67 -2.17 -8.21 -0.67
N ARG A 68 -0.87 -8.47 -0.59
CA ARG A 68 -0.24 -9.67 -1.16
C ARG A 68 -0.38 -10.91 -0.26
N ASP A 69 -0.56 -10.71 1.04
CA ASP A 69 -0.68 -11.79 2.03
C ASP A 69 -2.11 -11.89 2.55
N ARG A 70 -2.61 -13.13 2.66
CA ARG A 70 -3.97 -13.43 3.13
C ARG A 70 -4.16 -13.14 4.62
N LYS A 71 -3.07 -12.95 5.37
CA LYS A 71 -3.13 -12.50 6.77
C LYS A 71 -3.62 -11.06 6.91
N ASP A 72 -3.27 -10.21 5.94
CA ASP A 72 -3.64 -8.80 5.93
C ASP A 72 -5.01 -8.58 5.27
N CYS A 73 -5.34 -9.38 4.25
CA CYS A 73 -6.70 -9.47 3.71
C CYS A 73 -7.02 -10.90 3.27
N SER A 74 -7.89 -11.57 4.01
CA SER A 74 -8.22 -12.98 3.77
C SER A 74 -9.23 -13.21 2.64
N PHE A 75 -9.61 -12.15 1.90
CA PHE A 75 -10.60 -12.23 0.83
C PHE A 75 -10.18 -13.26 -0.22
N PHE A 76 -11.09 -14.19 -0.51
CA PHE A 76 -10.99 -15.15 -1.58
C PHE A 76 -12.39 -15.57 -2.02
N GLN A 77 -12.62 -15.69 -3.33
CA GLN A 77 -13.86 -16.21 -3.89
C GLN A 77 -13.58 -16.78 -5.28
N TRP A 78 -14.11 -17.95 -5.61
CA TRP A 78 -14.03 -18.44 -6.99
C TRP A 78 -15.00 -17.65 -7.90
N GLU A 79 -14.62 -17.42 -9.16
CA GLU A 79 -15.45 -16.66 -10.12
C GLU A 79 -16.87 -17.25 -10.25
N ASP A 80 -16.95 -18.59 -10.25
CA ASP A 80 -18.18 -19.37 -10.37
C ASP A 80 -18.90 -19.63 -9.03
N GLU A 81 -18.35 -19.18 -7.90
CA GLU A 81 -18.93 -19.40 -6.57
C GLU A 81 -20.18 -18.54 -6.36
N LYS A 82 -21.33 -19.21 -6.22
CA LYS A 82 -22.58 -18.57 -5.79
C LYS A 82 -22.61 -18.41 -4.28
N LEU A 83 -22.70 -17.17 -3.80
CA LEU A 83 -22.81 -16.86 -2.37
C LEU A 83 -24.27 -16.79 -1.92
N SER A 84 -24.55 -17.30 -0.73
CA SER A 84 -25.83 -17.07 -0.06
C SER A 84 -25.94 -15.63 0.41
N GLY A 85 -27.18 -15.12 0.56
CA GLY A 85 -27.44 -13.77 1.09
C GLY A 85 -26.80 -13.54 2.47
N ALA A 86 -26.78 -14.56 3.34
CA ALA A 86 -26.14 -14.48 4.64
C ALA A 86 -24.62 -14.29 4.55
N ARG A 87 -23.94 -14.98 3.61
CA ARG A 87 -22.49 -14.82 3.40
C ARG A 87 -22.15 -13.45 2.82
N LEU A 88 -22.98 -12.92 1.93
CA LEU A 88 -22.85 -11.56 1.39
C LEU A 88 -23.00 -10.51 2.51
N ALA A 89 -24.05 -10.61 3.33
CA ALA A 89 -24.28 -9.69 4.44
C ALA A 89 -23.13 -9.72 5.48
N ALA A 90 -22.63 -10.90 5.82
CA ALA A 90 -21.50 -11.05 6.74
C ALA A 90 -20.21 -10.41 6.18
N ARG A 91 -19.97 -10.57 4.87
CA ARG A 91 -18.85 -9.93 4.17
C ARG A 91 -18.96 -8.42 4.19
N GLU A 92 -20.12 -7.87 3.86
CA GLU A 92 -20.32 -6.42 3.87
C GLU A 92 -20.15 -5.83 5.27
N ALA A 93 -20.65 -6.52 6.32
CA ALA A 93 -20.43 -6.11 7.70
C ALA A 93 -18.93 -6.12 8.08
N HIS A 94 -18.18 -7.15 7.65
CA HIS A 94 -16.74 -7.20 7.82
C HIS A 94 -16.03 -6.04 7.09
N ASN A 95 -16.36 -5.80 5.82
CA ASN A 95 -15.79 -4.72 5.02
C ASN A 95 -16.02 -3.35 5.67
N ARG A 96 -17.22 -3.11 6.24
CA ARG A 96 -17.53 -1.87 6.98
C ARG A 96 -16.72 -1.75 8.26
N ARG A 97 -16.55 -2.82 9.02
CA ARG A 97 -15.79 -2.83 10.29
C ARG A 97 -14.30 -2.54 10.08
N CYS A 98 -13.74 -2.96 8.95
CA CYS A 98 -12.35 -2.73 8.60
C CYS A 98 -12.07 -1.33 8.02
N GLN A 99 -13.09 -0.49 7.81
CA GLN A 99 -12.88 0.88 7.37
C GLN A 99 -12.18 1.71 8.45
N PRO A 100 -11.46 2.79 8.05
CA PRO A 100 -10.86 3.71 9.02
C PRO A 100 -11.89 4.24 10.02
N PRO A 101 -11.53 4.38 11.32
CA PRO A 101 -12.46 4.79 12.38
C PRO A 101 -12.97 6.23 12.21
N LEU A 102 -12.24 7.06 11.47
CA LEU A 102 -12.60 8.43 11.15
C LEU A 102 -12.90 8.55 9.65
N SER A 103 -14.07 9.10 9.34
CA SER A 103 -14.40 9.46 7.96
C SER A 103 -13.54 10.63 7.48
N ARG A 104 -13.41 10.77 6.16
CA ARG A 104 -12.63 11.87 5.54
C ARG A 104 -13.10 13.25 6.01
N THR A 105 -14.40 13.47 6.13
CA THR A 105 -15.02 14.72 6.60
C THR A 105 -14.62 15.01 8.04
N LYS A 106 -14.73 14.02 8.94
CA LYS A 106 -14.29 14.16 10.33
C LYS A 106 -12.80 14.47 10.44
N CYS A 107 -11.96 13.91 9.58
CA CYS A 107 -10.54 14.26 9.55
C CYS A 107 -10.31 15.74 9.18
N VAL A 108 -11.07 16.31 8.23
CA VAL A 108 -10.99 17.76 7.93
C VAL A 108 -11.41 18.58 9.13
N GLU A 109 -12.59 18.30 9.68
CA GLU A 109 -13.16 19.05 10.81
C GLU A 109 -12.22 19.04 12.01
N ARG A 110 -11.68 17.86 12.35
CA ARG A 110 -10.72 17.71 13.45
C ARG A 110 -9.42 18.47 13.17
N TYR A 111 -8.91 18.41 11.94
CA TYR A 111 -7.70 19.14 11.57
C TYR A 111 -7.88 20.65 11.71
N LEU A 112 -9.00 21.20 11.24
CA LEU A 112 -9.30 22.63 11.37
C LEU A 112 -9.38 23.07 12.84
N LYS A 113 -10.09 22.30 13.68
CA LYS A 113 -10.12 22.55 15.13
C LYS A 113 -8.73 22.44 15.76
N PHE A 114 -7.92 21.47 15.31
CA PHE A 114 -6.59 21.24 15.86
C PHE A 114 -5.62 22.39 15.59
N ILE A 115 -5.63 22.98 14.38
CA ILE A 115 -4.74 24.11 14.05
C ILE A 115 -5.13 25.41 14.77
N GLU A 116 -6.38 25.53 15.22
CA GLU A 116 -6.85 26.67 16.03
C GLU A 116 -6.39 26.59 17.49
N LEU A 117 -6.03 25.40 17.98
CA LEU A 117 -5.54 25.22 19.35
C LEU A 117 -4.23 25.98 19.59
N PRO A 118 -3.99 26.49 20.82
CA PRO A 118 -2.68 26.94 21.24
C PRO A 118 -1.63 25.83 21.11
N LEU A 119 -0.36 26.21 20.90
CA LEU A 119 0.72 25.24 20.71
C LEU A 119 0.79 24.19 21.85
N SER A 120 0.66 24.65 23.10
CA SER A 120 0.66 23.81 24.32
C SER A 120 -0.45 22.76 24.38
N GLN A 121 -1.49 22.90 23.57
CA GLN A 121 -2.62 21.97 23.50
C GLN A 121 -2.58 21.07 22.25
N ARG A 122 -1.64 21.29 21.33
CA ARG A 122 -1.49 20.45 20.13
C ARG A 122 -0.70 19.21 20.47
N LYS A 123 -1.41 18.09 20.62
CA LYS A 123 -0.83 16.80 20.99
C LYS A 123 -0.99 15.77 19.88
N PHE A 124 0.01 14.92 19.71
CA PHE A 124 0.01 13.79 18.79
C PHE A 124 0.35 12.50 19.53
N CYS A 125 -0.51 11.50 19.43
CA CYS A 125 -0.26 10.17 19.99
C CYS A 125 0.58 9.34 19.03
N GLN A 126 1.77 8.92 19.45
CA GLN A 126 2.64 8.04 18.65
C GLN A 126 2.13 6.60 18.62
N GLY A 127 1.51 6.10 19.69
CA GLY A 127 0.93 4.75 19.70
C GLY A 127 -0.22 4.58 18.71
N CYS A 128 -1.10 5.58 18.64
CA CYS A 128 -2.29 5.56 17.78
C CYS A 128 -2.07 6.22 16.42
N GLN A 129 -0.96 6.93 16.22
CA GLN A 129 -0.66 7.73 15.03
C GLN A 129 -1.76 8.77 14.72
N GLN A 130 -2.20 9.50 15.75
CA GLN A 130 -3.36 10.41 15.67
C GLN A 130 -3.09 11.77 16.32
N LEU A 131 -3.59 12.83 15.69
CA LEU A 131 -3.73 14.15 16.31
C LEU A 131 -4.87 14.12 17.33
N LEU A 132 -4.60 14.65 18.52
CA LEU A 132 -5.53 14.63 19.64
C LEU A 132 -6.15 16.01 19.85
N LEU A 133 -7.48 16.06 19.87
CA LEU A 133 -8.21 17.20 20.43
C LEU A 133 -8.26 17.06 21.96
N PRO A 134 -8.54 18.14 22.72
CA PRO A 134 -8.61 18.09 24.18
C PRO A 134 -9.48 16.95 24.72
N ASP A 135 -10.63 16.70 24.10
CA ASP A 135 -11.58 15.65 24.49
C ASP A 135 -11.03 14.22 24.32
N ASP A 136 -9.94 14.04 23.56
CA ASP A 136 -9.34 12.73 23.35
C ASP A 136 -8.30 12.39 24.43
N TRP A 137 -7.80 13.36 25.19
CA TRP A 137 -6.59 13.17 26.02
C TRP A 137 -6.73 12.07 27.08
N GLU A 138 -7.91 11.93 27.69
CA GLU A 138 -8.17 10.90 28.70
C GLU A 138 -7.93 9.47 28.18
N LYS A 139 -8.29 9.22 26.91
CA LYS A 139 -8.11 7.90 26.26
C LYS A 139 -6.66 7.61 25.88
N HIS A 140 -5.77 8.60 26.03
CA HIS A 140 -4.37 8.53 25.61
C HIS A 140 -3.38 8.80 26.76
N LEU A 141 -3.84 8.77 28.03
CA LEU A 141 -2.99 9.00 29.20
C LEU A 141 -1.85 7.98 29.32
N GLU A 142 -2.11 6.73 28.96
CA GLU A 142 -1.13 5.63 29.02
C GLU A 142 -0.32 5.49 27.71
N HIS A 143 -0.55 6.36 26.73
CA HIS A 143 0.13 6.31 25.45
C HIS A 143 1.33 7.27 25.41
N GLN A 144 2.28 6.99 24.51
CA GLN A 144 3.35 7.93 24.20
C GLN A 144 2.79 9.09 23.37
N VAL A 145 2.76 10.28 23.97
CA VAL A 145 2.21 11.51 23.36
C VAL A 145 3.31 12.57 23.23
N VAL A 146 3.39 13.17 22.04
CA VAL A 146 4.25 14.32 21.74
C VAL A 146 3.40 15.58 21.80
N GLY A 147 3.82 16.56 22.61
CA GLY A 147 3.18 17.87 22.71
C GLY A 147 3.74 18.89 21.72
N ASP A 148 3.21 20.12 21.78
CA ASP A 148 3.74 21.28 21.06
C ASP A 148 3.90 21.08 19.55
N ILE A 149 2.94 20.41 18.91
CA ILE A 149 3.00 20.14 17.47
C ILE A 149 2.82 21.44 16.66
N SER A 150 3.91 21.87 16.03
CA SER A 150 3.94 23.07 15.19
C SER A 150 3.24 22.87 13.84
N ILE A 151 2.83 23.97 13.21
CA ILE A 151 2.29 23.93 11.83
C ILE A 151 3.33 23.38 10.84
N THR A 152 4.62 23.66 11.06
CA THR A 152 5.70 23.13 10.22
C THR A 152 5.77 21.60 10.27
N GLN A 153 5.56 20.99 11.44
CA GLN A 153 5.47 19.54 11.57
C GLN A 153 4.20 18.99 10.91
N LEU A 154 3.05 19.67 11.03
CA LEU A 154 1.81 19.27 10.35
C LEU A 154 1.93 19.30 8.82
N LYS A 155 2.72 20.23 8.27
CA LYS A 155 3.06 20.27 6.84
C LYS A 155 4.04 19.18 6.41
N ARG A 156 4.62 18.43 7.36
CA ARG A 156 5.53 17.30 7.08
C ARG A 156 5.06 16.02 7.77
N PRO A 157 3.87 15.47 7.43
CA PRO A 157 3.32 14.30 8.12
C PRO A 157 4.22 13.07 8.06
N SER A 158 5.01 12.92 7.00
CA SER A 158 5.97 11.80 6.84
C SER A 158 7.15 11.84 7.82
N GLN A 159 7.36 12.97 8.52
CA GLN A 159 8.34 13.10 9.61
C GLN A 159 7.69 12.93 10.99
N LEU A 160 6.35 12.99 11.07
CA LEU A 160 5.59 12.83 12.30
C LEU A 160 5.07 11.40 12.47
N LEU A 161 4.58 10.81 11.38
CA LEU A 161 4.10 9.44 11.31
C LEU A 161 5.27 8.48 11.10
N TYR A 162 5.22 7.30 11.72
CA TYR A 162 6.18 6.25 11.40
C TYR A 162 5.85 5.61 10.04
N PRO A 163 6.85 5.19 9.26
CA PRO A 163 6.63 4.53 7.97
C PRO A 163 6.02 3.13 8.14
N LEU A 164 5.03 2.79 7.32
CA LEU A 164 4.46 1.45 7.24
C LEU A 164 5.29 0.57 6.30
N GLU A 165 6.40 0.01 6.81
CA GLU A 165 7.43 -0.67 6.00
C GLU A 165 7.09 -2.11 5.57
N ASN A 166 5.93 -2.66 5.99
CA ASN A 166 5.55 -4.02 5.62
C ASN A 166 5.39 -4.14 4.08
N LYS A 167 6.33 -4.87 3.46
CA LYS A 167 6.41 -5.10 2.00
C LYS A 167 5.21 -5.84 1.40
N LYS A 168 4.36 -6.46 2.22
CA LYS A 168 3.20 -7.24 1.78
C LYS A 168 1.93 -6.40 1.65
N THR A 169 1.93 -5.20 2.24
CA THR A 169 0.78 -4.28 2.26
C THR A 169 1.17 -2.90 1.73
N ASN A 170 1.88 -2.13 2.54
CA ASN A 170 2.10 -0.69 2.33
C ASN A 170 3.43 -0.41 1.65
N ALA A 171 4.49 -1.12 2.05
CA ALA A 171 5.85 -0.93 1.54
C ALA A 171 6.28 0.55 1.51
N GLN A 172 5.98 1.30 2.58
CA GLN A 172 6.20 2.75 2.62
C GLN A 172 7.68 3.07 2.86
N TYR A 173 8.46 3.08 1.79
CA TYR A 173 9.86 3.50 1.82
C TYR A 173 9.98 4.99 1.49
N LEU A 174 10.33 5.78 2.49
CA LEU A 174 10.41 7.23 2.35
C LEU A 174 11.75 7.63 1.74
N PHE A 175 11.70 8.53 0.76
CA PHE A 175 12.90 9.11 0.18
C PHE A 175 13.73 9.85 1.23
N ALA A 176 15.05 9.90 1.02
CA ALA A 176 15.92 10.80 1.78
C ALA A 176 15.67 12.25 1.36
N ASP A 177 15.90 13.20 2.27
CA ASP A 177 15.63 14.62 2.02
C ASP A 177 16.42 15.17 0.82
N ARG A 178 17.67 14.71 0.63
CA ARG A 178 18.50 15.07 -0.54
C ARG A 178 17.83 14.68 -1.86
N SER A 179 17.24 13.48 -1.94
CA SER A 179 16.55 13.01 -3.14
C SER A 179 15.24 13.76 -3.36
N CYS A 180 14.52 14.08 -2.28
CA CYS A 180 13.32 14.90 -2.36
C CYS A 180 13.61 16.28 -2.95
N HIS A 181 14.64 16.98 -2.45
CA HIS A 181 15.02 18.30 -2.97
C HIS A 181 15.42 18.22 -4.44
N PHE A 182 16.28 17.28 -4.82
CA PHE A 182 16.69 17.09 -6.21
C PHE A 182 15.49 16.94 -7.17
N LEU A 183 14.49 16.14 -6.80
CA LEU A 183 13.32 15.90 -7.64
C LEU A 183 12.38 17.12 -7.71
N ILE A 184 12.22 17.86 -6.61
CA ILE A 184 11.44 19.11 -6.60
C ILE A 184 12.13 20.17 -7.48
N ASP A 185 13.45 20.30 -7.39
CA ASP A 185 14.23 21.22 -8.20
C ASP A 185 14.16 20.84 -9.68
N LEU A 186 14.26 19.54 -10.01
CA LEU A 186 14.10 19.05 -11.37
C LEU A 186 12.72 19.38 -11.94
N LEU A 187 11.64 19.07 -11.21
CA LEU A 187 10.27 19.36 -11.66
C LEU A 187 10.05 20.87 -11.87
N SER A 188 10.62 21.70 -10.98
CA SER A 188 10.56 23.15 -11.09
C SER A 188 11.34 23.67 -12.31
N THR A 189 12.53 23.12 -12.55
CA THR A 189 13.38 23.46 -13.71
C THR A 189 12.71 23.10 -15.04
N LEU A 190 11.98 21.98 -15.07
CA LEU A 190 11.19 21.56 -16.22
C LEU A 190 9.89 22.36 -16.40
N GLY A 191 9.55 23.27 -15.47
CA GLY A 191 8.39 24.15 -15.57
C GLY A 191 7.05 23.50 -15.19
N PHE A 192 7.05 22.35 -14.50
CA PHE A 192 5.81 21.73 -14.05
C PHE A 192 5.16 22.51 -12.91
N ARG A 193 3.86 22.81 -13.04
CA ARG A 193 3.08 23.59 -12.04
C ARG A 193 2.16 22.75 -11.18
N ARG A 194 1.86 21.53 -11.60
CA ARG A 194 0.98 20.59 -10.91
C ARG A 194 1.59 19.20 -11.02
N VAL A 195 1.66 18.51 -9.90
CA VAL A 195 2.25 17.18 -9.80
C VAL A 195 1.22 16.26 -9.16
N LEU A 196 0.84 15.19 -9.85
CA LEU A 196 -0.02 14.16 -9.30
C LEU A 196 0.84 13.15 -8.53
N CYS A 197 0.84 13.27 -7.21
CA CYS A 197 1.60 12.38 -6.32
C CYS A 197 0.80 11.12 -5.96
N VAL A 198 1.13 9.99 -6.59
CA VAL A 198 0.54 8.67 -6.28
C VAL A 198 1.57 7.85 -5.50
N GLY A 199 1.28 7.55 -4.23
CA GLY A 199 2.18 6.73 -3.39
C GLY A 199 3.47 7.43 -2.94
N THR A 200 3.51 8.76 -2.99
CA THR A 200 4.73 9.56 -2.77
C THR A 200 4.58 10.59 -1.63
N PRO A 201 4.30 10.16 -0.39
CA PRO A 201 3.85 11.04 0.70
C PRO A 201 4.89 12.07 1.18
N ARG A 202 6.18 11.90 0.88
CA ARG A 202 7.23 12.85 1.27
C ARG A 202 7.42 14.00 0.26
N TYR A 203 6.85 13.90 -0.95
CA TYR A 203 6.89 14.97 -1.96
C TYR A 203 5.76 15.97 -1.86
N GLY A 204 4.71 15.66 -1.09
CA GLY A 204 3.61 16.60 -0.88
C GLY A 204 4.08 17.77 -0.02
N ILE A 205 4.38 18.89 -0.67
CA ILE A 205 4.57 20.22 -0.05
C ILE A 205 3.21 20.77 0.38
#